data_AF-A0A1Y4HWG1-F1
#
_entry.id   AF-A0A1Y4HWG1-F1
#
_cell.length_a   1.000
_cell.length_b   1.000
_cell.length_c   1.000
_cell.angle_alpha   90.00
_cell.angle_beta   90.00
_cell.angle_gamma   90.00
#
_symmetry.space_group_name_H-M   'P 1'
#
loop_
_entity.id
_entity.type
_entity.pdbx_description
1 polymer ?
#
loop_
_entity_poly.entity_id
_entity_poly.type
_entity_poly.pdbx_seq_one_letter_code
_entity_poly.pdbx_strand_id
1 'polypeptide(L)'
;MSESEVKRVRRSAEERAAEMDAKIEALRQSIADQEAKKQETVSAFDGKIASLRERIKALEAKKKEILAPKQPRKRRKSKKQKLQEIVQQAQKSGLKPEEIAELLGIQLEE
;
A
#
# COMPACT_ATOMS: atom_id res chain seq x y z
N MET A 1 -81.16 29.50 -25.98
CA MET A 1 -80.57 28.23 -26.47
C MET A 1 -79.49 27.84 -25.48
N SER A 2 -79.71 26.76 -24.74
CA SER A 2 -79.02 26.38 -23.51
C SER A 2 -77.52 26.12 -23.70
N GLU A 3 -76.70 26.80 -22.91
CA GLU A 3 -75.26 26.55 -22.75
C GLU A 3 -75.07 25.12 -22.21
N SER A 4 -74.61 24.22 -23.08
CA SER A 4 -74.19 22.90 -22.68
C SER A 4 -72.87 23.01 -21.91
N GLU A 5 -72.94 22.93 -20.59
CA GLU A 5 -71.78 22.82 -19.71
C GLU A 5 -70.91 21.63 -20.11
N VAL A 6 -69.77 21.90 -20.76
CA VAL A 6 -68.76 20.87 -21.06
C VAL A 6 -68.10 20.45 -19.75
N LYS A 7 -68.68 19.45 -19.07
CA LYS A 7 -68.07 18.84 -17.88
C LYS A 7 -66.76 18.19 -18.28
N ARG A 8 -65.64 18.64 -17.67
CA ARG A 8 -64.31 18.06 -17.88
C ARG A 8 -64.37 16.55 -17.62
N VAL A 9 -63.91 15.75 -18.58
CA VAL A 9 -63.81 14.30 -18.45
C VAL A 9 -62.87 14.00 -17.28
N ARG A 10 -63.36 13.26 -16.28
CA ARG A 10 -62.52 12.77 -15.19
C ARG A 10 -61.66 11.62 -15.73
N ARG A 11 -60.37 11.64 -15.38
CA ARG A 11 -59.43 10.55 -15.71
C ARG A 11 -59.96 9.21 -15.20
N SER A 12 -59.78 8.16 -16.00
CA SER A 12 -60.18 6.81 -15.62
C SER A 12 -59.35 6.32 -14.41
N ALA A 13 -59.79 5.25 -13.75
CA ALA A 13 -59.00 4.65 -12.67
C ALA A 13 -57.65 4.10 -13.20
N GLU A 14 -57.66 3.53 -14.40
CA GLU A 14 -56.50 2.96 -15.08
C GLU A 14 -55.49 4.04 -15.47
N GLU A 15 -55.95 5.17 -16.02
CA GLU A 15 -55.08 6.30 -16.35
C GLU A 15 -54.39 6.89 -15.12
N ARG A 16 -55.10 6.93 -13.98
CA ARG A 16 -54.51 7.37 -12.71
C ARG A 16 -53.52 6.36 -12.15
N ALA A 17 -53.79 5.07 -12.29
CA ALA A 17 -52.85 4.02 -11.88
C ALA A 17 -51.56 4.07 -12.72
N ALA A 18 -51.68 4.16 -14.05
CA ALA A 18 -50.54 4.29 -14.95
C ALA A 18 -49.69 5.54 -14.67
N GLU A 19 -50.31 6.67 -14.32
CA GLU A 19 -49.56 7.86 -13.89
C GLU A 19 -48.81 7.63 -12.58
N MET A 20 -49.38 6.88 -11.63
CA MET A 20 -48.68 6.51 -10.39
C MET A 20 -47.54 5.54 -10.67
N ASP A 21 -47.74 4.56 -11.53
CA ASP A 21 -46.70 3.60 -11.93
C ASP A 21 -45.51 4.33 -12.59
N ALA A 22 -45.78 5.28 -13.49
CA ALA A 22 -44.73 6.11 -14.10
C ALA A 22 -43.95 6.93 -13.05
N LYS A 23 -44.63 7.46 -12.02
CA LYS A 23 -43.96 8.16 -10.92
C LYS A 23 -43.12 7.22 -10.06
N ILE A 24 -43.62 6.00 -9.79
CA ILE A 24 -42.90 4.97 -9.06
C ILE A 24 -41.64 4.55 -9.82
N GLU A 25 -41.73 4.36 -11.14
CA GLU A 25 -40.58 4.03 -11.98
C GLU A 25 -39.54 5.15 -12.00
N ALA A 26 -39.95 6.41 -12.14
CA ALA A 26 -39.04 7.55 -12.07
C ALA A 26 -38.31 7.63 -10.71
N LEU A 27 -39.02 7.36 -9.60
CA LEU A 27 -38.41 7.29 -8.28
C LEU A 27 -37.44 6.12 -8.14
N ARG A 28 -37.76 4.95 -8.70
CA ARG A 28 -36.86 3.79 -8.72
C ARG A 28 -35.56 4.07 -9.49
N GLN A 29 -35.66 4.72 -10.65
CA GLN A 29 -34.49 5.14 -11.43
C GLN A 29 -33.62 6.13 -10.64
N SER A 30 -34.24 7.13 -10.00
CA SER A 30 -33.52 8.09 -9.15
C SER A 30 -32.83 7.41 -7.96
N ILE A 31 -33.45 6.40 -7.35
CA ILE A 31 -32.81 5.59 -6.29
C ILE A 31 -31.57 4.88 -6.84
N ALA A 32 -31.68 4.19 -7.98
CA ALA A 32 -30.56 3.47 -8.60
C ALA A 32 -29.39 4.41 -8.94
N ASP A 33 -29.67 5.59 -9.49
CA ASP A 33 -28.64 6.60 -9.79
C ASP A 33 -27.92 7.09 -8.52
N GLN A 34 -28.66 7.28 -7.42
CA GLN A 34 -28.08 7.68 -6.14
C GLN A 34 -27.24 6.55 -5.53
N GLU A 35 -27.65 5.30 -5.66
CA GLU A 35 -26.87 4.13 -5.23
C GLU A 35 -25.58 3.99 -6.02
N ALA A 36 -25.60 4.19 -7.34
CA ALA A 36 -24.40 4.20 -8.17
C ALA A 36 -23.41 5.29 -7.72
N LYS A 37 -23.88 6.53 -7.52
CA LYS A 37 -23.05 7.64 -7.01
C LYS A 37 -22.48 7.36 -5.62
N LYS A 38 -23.27 6.75 -4.73
CA LYS A 38 -22.79 6.31 -3.41
C LYS A 38 -21.66 5.28 -3.56
N GLN A 39 -21.81 4.31 -4.44
CA GLN A 39 -20.80 3.27 -4.63
C GLN A 39 -19.48 3.86 -5.17
N GLU A 40 -19.54 4.77 -6.13
CA GLU A 40 -18.36 5.47 -6.66
C GLU A 40 -17.65 6.28 -5.58
N THR A 41 -18.41 7.04 -4.77
CA THR A 41 -17.84 7.84 -3.68
C THR A 41 -17.24 6.98 -2.58
N VAL A 42 -17.89 5.88 -2.19
CA VAL A 42 -17.35 4.90 -1.24
C VAL A 42 -16.02 4.35 -1.75
N SER A 43 -15.95 3.92 -3.01
CA SER A 43 -14.70 3.42 -3.61
C SER A 43 -13.58 4.48 -3.58
N ALA A 44 -13.92 5.75 -3.81
CA ALA A 44 -12.94 6.85 -3.74
C ALA A 44 -12.45 7.08 -2.29
N PHE A 45 -13.32 6.97 -1.29
CA PHE A 45 -12.94 7.07 0.11
C PHE A 45 -12.11 5.88 0.58
N ASP A 46 -12.43 4.66 0.15
CA ASP A 46 -11.65 3.46 0.47
C ASP A 46 -10.22 3.58 -0.04
N GLY A 47 -10.01 4.11 -1.26
CA GLY A 47 -8.68 4.40 -1.79
C GLY A 47 -7.91 5.42 -0.92
N LYS A 48 -8.58 6.48 -0.47
CA LYS A 48 -7.98 7.46 0.45
C LYS A 48 -7.60 6.81 1.79
N ILE A 49 -8.49 6.00 2.37
CA ILE A 49 -8.22 5.28 3.62
C ILE A 49 -7.04 4.33 3.47
N ALA A 50 -6.94 3.60 2.35
CA ALA A 50 -5.81 2.72 2.07
C ALA A 50 -4.48 3.50 2.02
N SER A 51 -4.43 4.61 1.28
CA SER A 51 -3.22 5.46 1.22
C SER A 51 -2.80 6.01 2.58
N LEU A 52 -3.76 6.40 3.42
CA LEU A 52 -3.48 6.87 4.79
C LEU A 52 -2.96 5.75 5.68
N ARG A 53 -3.51 4.53 5.56
CA ARG A 53 -3.02 3.35 6.28
C ARG A 53 -1.58 3.01 5.89
N GLU A 54 -1.23 3.10 4.61
CA GLU A 54 0.16 2.91 4.14
C GLU A 54 1.10 3.99 4.70
N ARG A 55 0.66 5.26 4.70
CA ARG A 55 1.42 6.37 5.30
C ARG A 55 1.68 6.13 6.79
N ILE A 56 0.68 5.67 7.53
CA ILE A 56 0.80 5.32 8.95
C ILE A 56 1.83 4.20 9.13
N LYS A 57 1.72 3.09 8.38
CA LYS A 57 2.67 1.97 8.45
C LYS A 57 4.12 2.42 8.17
N ALA A 58 4.32 3.26 7.17
CA ALA A 58 5.64 3.79 6.84
C ALA A 58 6.22 4.65 7.97
N LEU A 59 5.39 5.49 8.62
CA LEU A 59 5.81 6.30 9.75
C LEU A 59 6.08 5.46 11.00
N GLU A 60 5.29 4.41 11.25
CA GLU A 60 5.53 3.47 12.34
C GLU A 60 6.85 2.71 12.14
N ALA A 61 7.16 2.28 10.92
CA ALA A 61 8.45 1.66 10.59
C ALA A 61 9.62 2.62 10.85
N LYS A 62 9.51 3.87 10.40
CA LYS A 62 10.51 4.92 10.69
C LYS A 62 10.65 5.19 12.19
N LYS A 63 9.54 5.25 12.92
CA LYS A 63 9.56 5.42 14.38
C LYS A 63 10.30 4.27 15.06
N LYS A 64 10.06 3.03 14.63
CA LYS A 64 10.77 1.86 15.14
C LYS A 64 12.26 1.91 14.80
N GLU A 65 12.64 2.34 13.61
CA GLU A 65 14.05 2.50 13.22
C GLU A 65 14.77 3.58 14.05
N ILE A 66 14.09 4.70 14.34
CA ILE A 66 14.65 5.78 15.18
C ILE A 66 14.82 5.31 16.63
N LEU A 67 13.84 4.59 17.16
CA LEU A 67 13.87 4.11 18.54
C LEU A 67 14.84 2.93 18.73
N ALA A 68 15.05 2.13 17.69
CA ALA A 68 16.03 1.07 17.72
C ALA A 68 17.44 1.67 17.84
N PRO A 69 18.27 1.21 18.78
CA PRO A 69 19.66 1.66 18.85
C PRO A 69 20.34 1.30 17.53
N LYS A 70 20.83 2.33 16.83
CA LYS A 70 21.50 2.19 15.54
C LYS A 70 22.65 1.22 15.72
N GLN A 71 22.58 0.05 15.05
CA GLN A 71 23.65 -0.92 15.18
C GLN A 71 24.98 -0.24 14.82
N PRO A 72 26.03 -0.39 15.65
CA PRO A 72 27.30 0.24 15.38
C PRO A 72 27.77 -0.18 14.00
N ARG A 73 27.94 0.79 13.10
CA ARG A 73 28.46 0.52 11.76
C ARG A 73 29.81 -0.17 11.93
N LYS A 74 29.95 -1.37 11.38
CA LYS A 74 31.25 -2.05 11.36
C LYS A 74 32.25 -1.09 10.72
N ARG A 75 33.28 -0.71 11.48
CA ARG A 75 34.34 0.17 10.96
C ARG A 75 34.98 -0.51 9.76
N ARG A 76 35.33 0.28 8.75
CA ARG A 76 36.10 -0.23 7.60
C ARG A 76 37.41 -0.80 8.14
N LYS A 77 37.68 -2.07 7.82
CA LYS A 77 38.93 -2.72 8.25
C LYS A 77 40.11 -2.04 7.58
N SER A 78 41.14 -1.72 8.36
CA SER A 78 42.39 -1.19 7.82
C SER A 78 43.11 -2.25 6.98
N LYS A 79 44.06 -1.85 6.12
CA LYS A 79 44.88 -2.80 5.34
C LYS A 79 45.57 -3.82 6.26
N LYS A 80 46.11 -3.36 7.39
CA LYS A 80 46.74 -4.21 8.42
C LYS A 80 45.79 -5.26 8.99
N GLN A 81 44.56 -4.87 9.33
CA GLN A 81 43.55 -5.79 9.87
C GLN A 81 43.15 -6.86 8.85
N LYS A 82 43.07 -6.51 7.56
CA LYS A 82 42.78 -7.49 6.50
C LYS A 82 43.91 -8.51 6.36
N LEU A 83 45.16 -8.04 6.37
CA LEU A 83 46.33 -8.93 6.32
C LEU A 83 46.36 -9.86 7.54
N GLN A 84 46.08 -9.33 8.74
CA GLN A 84 46.02 -10.12 9.96
C GLN A 84 44.92 -11.20 9.91
N GLU A 85 43.74 -10.89 9.36
CA GLU A 85 42.67 -11.88 9.20
C GLU A 85 43.02 -12.99 8.21
N ILE A 86 43.69 -12.65 7.11
CA ILE A 86 44.16 -13.64 6.12
C ILE A 86 45.14 -14.62 6.79
N VAL A 87 46.12 -14.09 7.54
CA VAL A 87 47.10 -14.91 8.26
C VAL A 87 46.41 -15.74 9.36
N GLN A 88 45.51 -15.15 10.15
CA GLN A 88 44.77 -15.88 11.18
C GLN A 88 43.88 -16.98 10.60
N GLN A 89 43.29 -16.75 9.42
CA GLN A 89 42.46 -17.75 8.75
C GLN A 89 43.31 -18.90 8.21
N ALA A 90 44.49 -18.61 7.66
CA ALA A 90 45.46 -19.62 7.23
C ALA A 90 45.98 -20.46 8.41
N GLN A 91 46.26 -19.83 9.56
CA GLN A 91 46.61 -20.53 10.80
C GLN A 91 45.46 -21.41 11.31
N LYS A 92 44.21 -20.92 11.25
CA LYS A 92 43.02 -21.71 11.63
C LYS A 92 42.77 -22.90 10.70
N SER A 93 43.18 -22.82 9.44
CA SER A 93 43.18 -23.98 8.53
C SER A 93 44.35 -24.95 8.76
N GLY A 94 45.18 -24.72 9.78
CA GLY A 94 46.25 -25.62 10.19
C GLY A 94 47.59 -25.41 9.49
N LEU A 95 47.74 -24.35 8.69
CA LEU A 95 49.01 -24.01 8.04
C LEU A 95 49.99 -23.41 9.06
N LYS A 96 51.25 -23.81 8.96
CA LYS A 96 52.32 -23.24 9.78
C LYS A 96 52.71 -21.84 9.29
N PRO A 97 53.25 -20.96 10.17
CA PRO A 97 53.69 -19.62 9.77
C PRO A 97 54.68 -19.59 8.60
N GLU A 98 55.59 -20.58 8.55
CA GLU A 98 56.57 -20.76 7.47
C GLU A 98 55.90 -21.08 6.14
N GLU A 99 54.98 -22.05 6.13
CA GLU A 99 54.19 -22.44 4.94
C GLU A 99 53.32 -21.27 4.44
N ILE A 100 52.78 -20.46 5.36
CA ILE A 100 52.03 -19.25 5.02
C ILE A 100 52.95 -18.20 4.38
N ALA A 101 54.17 -18.03 4.89
CA ALA A 101 55.15 -17.09 4.34
C ALA A 101 55.59 -17.52 2.94
N GLU A 102 55.85 -18.82 2.71
CA GLU A 102 56.16 -19.38 1.40
C GLU A 102 55.01 -19.17 0.40
N LEU A 103 53.77 -19.47 0.80
CA LEU A 103 52.58 -19.26 -0.04
C LEU A 103 52.34 -17.78 -0.37
N LEU A 104 52.72 -16.87 0.52
CA LEU A 104 52.64 -15.43 0.30
C LEU A 104 53.89 -14.85 -0.39
N GLY A 105 54.92 -15.68 -0.66
CA GLY A 105 56.17 -15.26 -1.29
C GLY A 105 57.01 -14.32 -0.43
N ILE A 106 56.93 -14.45 0.90
CA ILE A 106 57.65 -13.61 1.88
C ILE A 106 58.80 -14.45 2.46
N GLN A 107 60.02 -13.92 2.41
CA GLN A 107 61.14 -14.46 3.18
C GLN A 107 61.11 -13.87 4.59
N LEU A 108 60.99 -14.72 5.60
CA LEU A 108 61.15 -14.32 6.99
C LEU A 108 62.66 -14.21 7.25
N GLU A 109 63.15 -12.99 7.48
CA GLU A 109 64.49 -12.80 8.04
C GLU A 109 64.46 -13.24 9.52
N GLU A 110 65.45 -14.04 9.94
CA GLU A 110 65.58 -14.56 11.31
C GLU A 110 65.71 -13.48 12.38
#